data_AF-A0A2V6L7A8-F1
#
_entry.id   AF-A0A2V6L7A8-F1
#
_cell.length_a   1.000
_cell.length_b   1.000
_cell.length_c   1.000
_cell.angle_alpha   90.00
_cell.angle_beta   90.00
_cell.angle_gamma   90.00
#
_symmetry.space_group_name_H-M   'P 1'
#
loop_
_entity.id
_entity.type
_entity.pdbx_description
1 polymer ?
#
loop_
_entity_poly.entity_id
_entity_poly.type
_entity_poly.pdbx_seq_one_letter_code
_entity_poly.pdbx_strand_id
1 'polypeptide(L)'
;MPDVLVGDLAVRLAAVKLTDFSGYKLTMLGSEPWALTSSSNQSLLDKLRKQPARVETVFEGVFQGVVTGIDELDGRRIKLEKAILKPMLKGEDVSRYIEPLARFHCIYPYKLVGERTVILEEAELSTRFPFAYAYLSEFKSELRDLRVKYKTNPKYWYSCHRGRSMSAFARERIISQEISLGCNMTLDRHGLYHNTKVYSLLPAPSTQESILYWLGILNSKLMWWFLKNTGYVLRGGYFTFKTEYL
;
A
#
# COMPACT_ATOMS: atom_id res chain seq x y z
N MET A 1 21.42 -23.75 1.51
CA MET A 1 22.25 -23.21 0.42
C MET A 1 23.06 -24.40 -0.07
N PRO A 2 23.11 -24.71 -1.38
CA PRO A 2 24.08 -25.69 -1.84
C PRO A 2 25.47 -25.05 -1.80
N ASP A 3 26.45 -25.79 -1.30
CA ASP A 3 27.87 -25.43 -1.24
C ASP A 3 28.38 -25.02 -2.62
N VAL A 4 28.73 -23.74 -2.79
CA VAL A 4 29.51 -23.30 -3.95
C VAL A 4 30.95 -23.75 -3.71
N LEU A 5 31.29 -24.92 -4.24
CA LEU A 5 32.63 -25.47 -4.22
C LEU A 5 33.59 -24.50 -4.92
N VAL A 6 34.72 -24.19 -4.27
CA VAL A 6 35.75 -23.22 -4.70
C VAL A 6 36.28 -23.45 -6.14
N GLY A 7 36.14 -24.65 -6.69
CA GLY A 7 36.46 -24.96 -8.09
C GLY A 7 35.53 -24.31 -9.14
N ASP A 8 34.31 -23.94 -8.76
CA ASP A 8 33.30 -23.35 -9.67
C ASP A 8 33.60 -21.87 -9.96
N LEU A 9 34.22 -21.15 -9.02
CA LEU A 9 34.50 -19.71 -9.18
C LEU A 9 35.61 -19.43 -10.20
N ALA A 10 36.69 -20.21 -10.19
CA ALA A 10 37.80 -20.05 -11.11
C ALA A 10 37.39 -20.35 -12.56
N VAL A 11 36.57 -21.38 -12.75
CA VAL A 11 35.99 -21.74 -14.05
C VAL A 11 35.04 -20.65 -14.54
N ARG A 12 34.18 -20.12 -13.66
CA ARG A 12 33.28 -19.01 -13.98
C ARG A 12 34.03 -17.75 -14.37
N LEU A 13 35.09 -17.37 -13.65
CA LEU A 13 35.91 -16.20 -13.96
C LEU A 13 36.63 -16.33 -15.31
N ALA A 14 37.14 -17.52 -15.63
CA ALA A 14 37.77 -17.79 -16.93
C ALA A 14 36.80 -17.76 -18.11
N ALA A 15 35.49 -17.93 -17.86
CA ALA A 15 34.45 -17.89 -18.88
C ALA A 15 33.91 -16.47 -19.17
N VAL A 16 34.21 -15.48 -18.31
CA VAL A 16 33.73 -14.10 -18.48
C VAL A 16 34.45 -13.41 -19.63
N LYS A 17 33.69 -12.86 -20.56
CA LYS A 17 34.17 -12.11 -21.73
C LYS A 17 33.93 -10.61 -21.53
N LEU A 18 34.66 -9.79 -22.28
CA LEU A 18 34.47 -8.33 -22.25
C LEU A 18 33.00 -7.92 -22.57
N THR A 19 32.31 -8.74 -23.37
CA THR A 19 30.90 -8.57 -23.74
C THR A 19 29.91 -8.81 -22.59
N ASP A 20 30.37 -9.44 -21.50
CA ASP A 20 29.54 -9.70 -20.31
C ASP A 20 29.50 -8.48 -19.37
N PHE A 21 30.33 -7.46 -19.64
CA PHE A 21 30.36 -6.22 -18.89
C PHE A 21 29.58 -5.11 -19.60
N SER A 22 28.89 -4.28 -18.82
CA SER A 22 28.30 -3.04 -19.31
C SER A 22 29.25 -1.88 -19.03
N GLY A 23 29.63 -1.14 -20.08
CA GLY A 23 30.49 0.04 -19.96
C GLY A 23 29.70 1.29 -19.62
N TYR A 24 30.16 2.05 -18.63
CA TYR A 24 29.62 3.37 -18.27
C TYR A 24 30.70 4.42 -18.37
N LYS A 25 30.34 5.60 -18.88
CA LYS A 25 31.22 6.77 -18.79
C LYS A 25 31.04 7.37 -17.40
N LEU A 26 32.13 7.55 -16.66
CA LEU A 26 32.13 8.19 -15.33
C LEU A 26 31.47 9.59 -15.36
N THR A 27 31.57 10.30 -16.48
CA THR A 27 30.91 11.60 -16.69
C THR A 27 29.38 11.54 -16.67
N MET A 28 28.78 10.35 -16.82
CA MET A 28 27.33 10.13 -16.74
C MET A 28 26.86 9.87 -15.30
N LEU A 29 27.78 9.74 -14.34
CA LEU A 29 27.50 9.48 -12.93
C LEU A 29 27.54 10.81 -12.16
N GLY A 30 26.35 11.37 -11.93
CA GLY A 30 26.16 12.63 -11.18
C GLY A 30 25.79 12.42 -9.70
N SER A 31 25.25 13.44 -9.05
CA SER A 31 24.74 13.36 -7.66
C SER A 31 23.41 12.62 -7.54
N GLU A 32 22.68 12.47 -8.63
CA GLU A 32 21.39 11.75 -8.67
C GLU A 32 21.59 10.23 -8.63
N PRO A 33 20.62 9.45 -8.13
CA PRO A 33 20.71 7.99 -8.10
C PRO A 33 20.98 7.36 -9.48
N TRP A 34 21.94 6.43 -9.52
CA TRP A 34 22.34 5.76 -10.76
C TRP A 34 21.55 4.47 -10.98
N ALA A 35 20.98 4.31 -12.18
CA ALA A 35 20.42 3.05 -12.64
C ALA A 35 21.47 2.30 -13.46
N LEU A 36 22.23 1.41 -12.81
CA LEU A 36 23.26 0.61 -13.48
C LEU A 36 22.62 -0.61 -14.16
N THR A 37 22.33 -0.48 -15.45
CA THR A 37 21.78 -1.56 -16.29
C THR A 37 22.39 -1.60 -17.70
N SER A 38 22.22 -2.72 -18.43
CA SER A 38 22.68 -2.87 -19.83
C SER A 38 22.26 -1.70 -20.74
N SER A 39 23.03 -1.46 -21.80
CA SER A 39 22.77 -0.37 -22.76
C SER A 39 21.37 -0.41 -23.39
N SER A 40 20.86 -1.62 -23.66
CA SER A 40 19.49 -1.82 -24.17
C SER A 40 18.44 -1.41 -23.15
N ASN A 41 18.61 -1.78 -21.88
CA ASN A 41 17.71 -1.39 -20.80
C ASN A 41 17.77 0.13 -20.56
N GLN A 42 18.96 0.72 -20.60
CA GLN A 42 19.14 2.17 -20.45
C GLN A 42 18.38 2.94 -21.53
N SER A 43 18.47 2.51 -22.79
CA SER A 43 17.75 3.13 -23.90
C SER A 43 16.23 3.11 -23.69
N LEU A 44 15.69 2.01 -23.16
CA LEU A 44 14.27 1.89 -22.85
C LEU A 44 13.87 2.75 -21.64
N LEU A 45 14.68 2.79 -20.57
CA LEU A 45 14.47 3.67 -19.42
C LEU A 45 14.44 5.14 -19.85
N ASP A 46 15.35 5.56 -20.72
CA ASP A 46 15.41 6.94 -21.21
C ASP A 46 14.18 7.29 -22.07
N LYS A 47 13.62 6.33 -22.82
CA LYS A 47 12.35 6.52 -23.52
C LYS A 47 11.17 6.65 -22.56
N LEU A 48 11.13 5.85 -21.50
CA LEU A 48 10.09 5.92 -20.46
C LEU A 48 10.16 7.22 -19.65
N ARG A 49 11.37 7.69 -19.32
CA ARG A 49 11.58 8.93 -18.58
C ARG A 49 11.12 10.18 -19.33
N LYS A 50 10.93 10.10 -20.64
CA LYS A 50 10.37 11.18 -21.48
C LYS A 50 8.85 11.24 -21.47
N GLN A 51 8.16 10.26 -20.87
CA GLN A 51 6.70 10.32 -20.75
C GLN A 51 6.30 11.50 -19.86
N PRO A 52 5.30 12.30 -20.28
CA PRO A 52 4.92 13.51 -19.56
C PRO A 52 4.20 13.21 -18.24
N ALA A 53 3.44 12.11 -18.19
CA ALA A 53 2.68 11.72 -17.03
C ALA A 53 3.57 11.04 -15.97
N ARG A 54 3.49 11.53 -14.74
CA ARG A 54 4.11 10.94 -13.55
C ARG A 54 3.04 10.51 -12.57
N VAL A 55 3.36 9.55 -11.69
CA VAL A 55 2.42 9.10 -10.64
C VAL A 55 1.93 10.28 -9.81
N GLU A 56 2.83 11.21 -9.44
CA GLU A 56 2.50 12.44 -8.70
C GLU A 56 1.55 13.40 -9.43
N THR A 57 1.51 13.39 -10.77
CA THR A 57 0.61 14.25 -11.55
C THR A 57 -0.72 13.58 -11.85
N VAL A 58 -0.73 12.25 -11.91
CA VAL A 58 -1.89 11.43 -12.24
C VAL A 58 -2.71 11.07 -11.00
N PHE A 59 -2.07 10.94 -9.83
CA PHE A 59 -2.73 10.57 -8.59
C PHE A 59 -2.55 11.67 -7.56
N GLU A 60 -3.61 11.97 -6.81
CA GLU A 60 -3.55 12.84 -5.62
C GLU A 60 -2.57 12.31 -4.58
N GLY A 61 -2.35 11.00 -4.59
CA GLY A 61 -1.33 10.35 -3.80
C GLY A 61 -1.49 8.83 -3.77
N VAL A 62 -0.50 8.19 -3.17
CA VAL A 62 -0.52 6.78 -2.81
C VAL A 62 -0.69 6.67 -1.29
N PHE A 63 -1.85 6.21 -0.87
CA PHE A 63 -2.27 6.21 0.53
C PHE A 63 -2.20 4.81 1.12
N GLN A 64 -1.59 4.69 2.29
CA GLN A 64 -1.71 3.49 3.11
C GLN A 64 -3.06 3.46 3.83
N GLY A 65 -3.56 2.25 4.10
CA GLY A 65 -4.81 2.03 4.82
C GLY A 65 -4.82 2.38 6.31
N VAL A 66 -5.88 1.94 6.97
CA VAL A 66 -6.14 2.12 8.39
C VAL A 66 -5.10 1.36 9.21
N VAL A 67 -4.56 2.02 10.24
CA VAL A 67 -3.80 1.32 11.29
C VAL A 67 -4.74 1.14 12.48
N THR A 68 -5.19 -0.09 12.67
CA THR A 68 -5.97 -0.51 13.84
C THR A 68 -5.13 -0.40 15.11
N GLY A 69 -5.79 -0.37 16.27
CA GLY A 69 -5.08 -0.45 17.55
C GLY A 69 -4.68 -1.89 17.88
N ILE A 70 -5.61 -2.81 17.66
CA ILE A 70 -5.49 -4.24 17.92
C ILE A 70 -6.20 -4.96 16.77
N ASP A 71 -5.60 -6.03 16.27
CA ASP A 71 -6.18 -6.94 15.30
C ASP A 71 -6.57 -8.23 16.05
N GLU A 72 -7.86 -8.61 15.99
CA GLU A 72 -8.40 -9.87 16.57
C GLU A 72 -8.36 -9.94 18.11
N LEU A 73 -9.30 -9.23 18.74
CA LEU A 73 -9.41 -9.11 20.20
C LEU A 73 -9.93 -10.39 20.90
N ASP A 74 -10.87 -11.11 20.28
CA ASP A 74 -11.55 -12.26 20.89
C ASP A 74 -12.27 -13.06 19.79
N GLY A 75 -11.96 -14.36 19.65
CA GLY A 75 -12.60 -15.26 18.66
C GLY A 75 -14.08 -15.56 18.93
N ARG A 76 -14.70 -14.92 19.92
CA ARG A 76 -16.11 -15.05 20.27
C ARG A 76 -17.03 -14.40 19.23
N ARG A 77 -18.27 -14.89 19.21
CA ARG A 77 -19.37 -14.24 18.51
C ARG A 77 -19.89 -13.08 19.36
N ILE A 78 -19.82 -11.87 18.82
CA ILE A 78 -20.28 -10.65 19.46
C ILE A 78 -21.38 -10.00 18.63
N LYS A 79 -22.25 -9.23 19.29
CA LYS A 79 -23.27 -8.41 18.64
C LYS A 79 -22.75 -6.98 18.54
N LEU A 80 -22.82 -6.39 17.35
CA LEU A 80 -22.38 -5.01 17.10
C LEU A 80 -23.38 -4.30 16.18
N GLU A 81 -23.41 -2.97 16.24
CA GLU A 81 -24.19 -2.14 15.33
C GLU A 81 -23.53 -2.09 13.95
N LYS A 82 -24.26 -2.45 12.89
CA LYS A 82 -23.70 -2.46 11.52
C LYS A 82 -23.11 -1.11 11.08
N ALA A 83 -23.70 0.00 11.54
CA ALA A 83 -23.33 1.34 11.07
C ALA A 83 -21.94 1.82 11.54
N ILE A 84 -21.39 1.27 12.64
CA ILE A 84 -20.01 1.58 13.08
C ILE A 84 -18.97 0.68 12.40
N LEU A 85 -19.41 -0.36 11.69
CA LEU A 85 -18.55 -1.30 11.01
C LEU A 85 -18.21 -0.81 9.60
N LYS A 86 -16.93 -0.94 9.23
CA LYS A 86 -16.47 -0.75 7.85
C LYS A 86 -15.93 -2.07 7.29
N PRO A 87 -16.36 -2.49 6.09
CA PRO A 87 -15.77 -3.65 5.44
C PRO A 87 -14.29 -3.39 5.19
N MET A 88 -13.45 -4.36 5.50
CA MET A 88 -12.00 -4.19 5.56
C MET A 88 -11.30 -5.28 4.74
N LEU A 89 -10.40 -4.85 3.86
CA LEU A 89 -9.50 -5.72 3.10
C LEU A 89 -8.16 -5.90 3.83
N LYS A 90 -7.63 -7.11 3.75
CA LYS A 90 -6.22 -7.45 4.00
C LYS A 90 -5.48 -7.58 2.66
N GLY A 91 -4.16 -7.71 2.70
CA GLY A 91 -3.33 -7.80 1.48
C GLY A 91 -3.73 -8.95 0.56
N GLU A 92 -4.10 -10.10 1.12
CA GLU A 92 -4.53 -11.29 0.38
C GLU A 92 -5.87 -11.14 -0.35
N ASP A 93 -6.69 -10.17 0.05
CA ASP A 93 -8.01 -9.91 -0.57
C ASP A 93 -7.90 -9.13 -1.89
N VAL A 94 -6.69 -8.66 -2.26
CA VAL A 94 -6.44 -7.87 -3.46
C VAL A 94 -5.73 -8.74 -4.50
N SER A 95 -6.26 -8.83 -5.71
CA SER A 95 -5.66 -9.59 -6.79
C SER A 95 -5.83 -8.89 -8.13
N ARG A 96 -4.93 -9.14 -9.07
CA ARG A 96 -4.88 -8.45 -10.36
C ARG A 96 -6.21 -8.54 -11.12
N TYR A 97 -6.85 -7.39 -11.35
CA TYR A 97 -8.15 -7.24 -12.06
C TYR A 97 -9.34 -7.98 -11.43
N ILE A 98 -9.20 -8.53 -10.22
CA ILE A 98 -10.29 -9.23 -9.53
C ILE A 98 -10.99 -8.23 -8.61
N GLU A 99 -12.32 -8.19 -8.63
CA GLU A 99 -13.10 -7.39 -7.70
C GLU A 99 -12.83 -7.88 -6.26
N PRO A 100 -12.34 -7.01 -5.36
CA PRO A 100 -11.95 -7.42 -4.02
C PRO A 100 -13.18 -7.75 -3.16
N LEU A 101 -13.08 -8.80 -2.34
CA LEU A 101 -14.14 -9.21 -1.41
C LEU A 101 -13.71 -8.96 0.04
N ALA A 102 -14.36 -8.03 0.72
CA ALA A 102 -14.10 -7.77 2.13
C ALA A 102 -14.76 -8.82 3.03
N ARG A 103 -13.94 -9.64 3.67
CA ARG A 103 -14.39 -10.68 4.62
C ARG A 103 -14.32 -10.21 6.08
N PHE A 104 -13.50 -9.18 6.33
CA PHE A 104 -13.28 -8.62 7.65
C PHE A 104 -14.05 -7.31 7.82
N HIS A 105 -14.28 -6.93 9.07
CA HIS A 105 -14.90 -5.66 9.42
C HIS A 105 -14.06 -4.98 10.51
N CYS A 106 -14.00 -3.65 10.45
CA CYS A 106 -13.33 -2.82 11.43
C CYS A 106 -14.37 -1.97 12.16
N ILE A 107 -14.31 -1.95 13.50
CA ILE A 107 -15.03 -0.96 14.30
C ILE A 107 -14.38 0.40 14.05
N TYR A 108 -15.12 1.30 13.43
CA TYR A 108 -14.60 2.57 12.94
C TYR A 108 -15.39 3.74 13.56
N PRO A 109 -15.01 4.18 14.79
CA PRO A 109 -15.76 5.16 15.58
C PRO A 109 -15.50 6.60 15.11
N TYR A 110 -15.83 6.88 13.86
CA TYR A 110 -15.64 8.17 13.21
C TYR A 110 -16.91 8.63 12.50
N LYS A 111 -17.03 9.93 12.29
CA LYS A 111 -18.06 10.57 11.47
C LYS A 111 -17.45 11.54 10.46
N LEU A 112 -18.19 11.81 9.40
CA LEU A 112 -17.91 12.91 8.49
C LEU A 112 -18.50 14.21 9.04
N VAL A 113 -17.68 15.24 9.12
CA VAL A 113 -18.11 16.64 9.36
C VAL A 113 -17.60 17.45 8.17
N GLY A 114 -18.50 17.74 7.22
CA GLY A 114 -18.11 18.12 5.86
C GLY A 114 -17.35 16.96 5.20
N GLU A 115 -16.17 17.24 4.64
CA GLU A 115 -15.29 16.21 4.04
C GLU A 115 -14.29 15.61 5.03
N ARG A 116 -14.27 16.09 6.28
CA ARG A 116 -13.28 15.70 7.28
C ARG A 116 -13.77 14.51 8.10
N THR A 117 -12.86 13.57 8.31
CA THR A 117 -13.06 12.44 9.21
C THR A 117 -12.73 12.85 10.64
N VAL A 118 -13.72 12.79 11.53
CA VAL A 118 -13.60 13.21 12.93
C VAL A 118 -13.96 12.04 13.84
N ILE A 119 -13.17 11.82 14.89
CA ILE A 119 -13.43 10.78 15.90
C ILE A 119 -14.73 11.14 16.64
N LEU A 120 -15.59 10.15 16.87
CA LEU A 120 -16.79 10.33 17.72
C LEU A 120 -16.37 10.67 19.15
N GLU A 121 -17.09 11.55 19.83
CA GLU A 121 -16.90 11.75 21.28
C GLU A 121 -17.40 10.53 22.06
N GLU A 122 -16.85 10.26 23.25
CA GLU A 122 -17.14 9.01 23.98
C GLU A 122 -18.63 8.91 24.38
N ALA A 123 -19.25 10.04 24.73
CA ALA A 123 -20.69 10.13 25.00
C ALA A 123 -21.53 9.82 23.73
N GLU A 124 -21.08 10.26 22.56
CA GLU A 124 -21.74 9.98 21.30
C GLU A 124 -21.59 8.51 20.91
N LEU A 125 -20.39 7.94 21.08
CA LEU A 125 -20.11 6.53 20.83
C LEU A 125 -20.97 5.62 21.72
N SER A 126 -20.98 5.86 23.03
CA SER A 126 -21.76 5.07 24.00
C SER A 126 -23.26 5.16 23.78
N THR A 127 -23.77 6.33 23.40
CA THR A 127 -25.22 6.53 23.15
C THR A 127 -25.65 5.90 21.82
N ARG A 128 -24.89 6.09 20.74
CA ARG A 128 -25.28 5.65 19.38
C ARG A 128 -24.91 4.21 19.08
N PHE A 129 -23.85 3.70 19.71
CA PHE A 129 -23.30 2.37 19.47
C PHE A 129 -22.99 1.66 20.79
N PRO A 130 -23.99 1.45 21.66
CA PRO A 130 -23.80 0.87 23.00
C PRO A 130 -23.15 -0.52 22.98
N PHE A 131 -23.43 -1.37 21.99
CA PHE A 131 -22.82 -2.70 21.91
C PHE A 131 -21.34 -2.61 21.54
N ALA A 132 -20.98 -1.81 20.54
CA ALA A 132 -19.57 -1.57 20.21
C ALA A 132 -18.81 -0.88 21.35
N TYR A 133 -19.44 0.07 22.04
CA TYR A 133 -18.85 0.73 23.19
C TYR A 133 -18.58 -0.24 24.35
N ALA A 134 -19.56 -1.07 24.69
CA ALA A 134 -19.40 -2.10 25.72
C ALA A 134 -18.26 -3.06 25.39
N TYR A 135 -18.23 -3.57 24.16
CA TYR A 135 -17.18 -4.47 23.69
C TYR A 135 -15.79 -3.85 23.75
N LEU A 136 -15.62 -2.63 23.22
CA LEU A 136 -14.33 -1.94 23.29
C LEU A 136 -13.91 -1.63 24.73
N SER A 137 -14.87 -1.37 25.62
CA SER A 137 -14.59 -1.04 27.02
C SER A 137 -13.94 -2.18 27.79
N GLU A 138 -14.17 -3.44 27.39
CA GLU A 138 -13.48 -4.62 27.95
C GLU A 138 -11.95 -4.51 27.78
N PHE A 139 -11.49 -3.82 26.74
CA PHE A 139 -10.08 -3.62 26.40
C PHE A 139 -9.58 -2.19 26.66
N LYS A 140 -10.34 -1.37 27.41
CA LYS A 140 -10.08 0.07 27.57
C LYS A 140 -8.68 0.37 28.09
N SER A 141 -8.19 -0.39 29.07
CA SER A 141 -6.84 -0.18 29.63
C SER A 141 -5.78 -0.41 28.55
N GLU A 142 -5.81 -1.56 27.88
CA GLU A 142 -4.85 -1.92 26.83
C GLU A 142 -4.87 -0.92 25.68
N LEU A 143 -6.07 -0.57 25.19
CA LEU A 143 -6.25 0.40 24.12
C LEU A 143 -5.70 1.79 24.50
N ARG A 144 -5.92 2.23 25.74
CA ARG A 144 -5.39 3.48 26.27
C ARG A 144 -3.86 3.44 26.40
N ASP A 145 -3.30 2.33 26.88
CA ASP A 145 -1.84 2.16 27.02
C ASP A 145 -1.15 2.18 25.65
N LEU A 146 -1.76 1.58 24.63
CA LEU A 146 -1.30 1.71 23.25
C LEU A 146 -1.30 3.17 22.78
N ARG A 147 -2.31 3.98 23.13
CA ARG A 147 -2.31 5.41 22.77
C ARG A 147 -1.14 6.14 23.40
N VAL A 148 -0.86 5.90 24.68
CA VAL A 148 0.28 6.48 25.40
C VAL A 148 1.60 6.03 24.79
N LYS A 149 1.78 4.73 24.57
CA LYS A 149 2.98 4.12 23.96
C LYS A 149 3.30 4.75 22.61
N TYR A 150 2.29 4.93 21.77
CA TYR A 150 2.45 5.53 20.44
C TYR A 150 2.33 7.06 20.43
N LYS A 151 2.31 7.72 21.60
CA LYS A 151 2.26 9.18 21.77
C LYS A 151 1.09 9.84 21.02
N THR A 152 -0.08 9.20 21.11
CA THR A 152 -1.36 9.67 20.56
C THR A 152 -2.33 9.98 21.69
N ASN A 153 -3.42 10.69 21.39
CA ASN A 153 -4.35 11.19 22.41
C ASN A 153 -5.08 10.04 23.16
N PRO A 154 -4.82 9.82 24.47
CA PRO A 154 -5.45 8.75 25.24
C PRO A 154 -6.93 9.00 25.55
N LYS A 155 -7.44 10.23 25.36
CA LYS A 155 -8.88 10.54 25.45
C LYS A 155 -9.69 9.65 24.50
N TYR A 156 -9.17 9.44 23.30
CA TYR A 156 -9.80 8.64 22.25
C TYR A 156 -9.22 7.22 22.23
N TRP A 157 -9.21 6.57 23.39
CA TRP A 157 -8.68 5.22 23.55
C TRP A 157 -9.31 4.22 22.55
N TYR A 158 -10.58 4.39 22.22
CA TYR A 158 -11.35 3.56 21.28
C TYR A 158 -11.07 3.86 19.80
N SER A 159 -10.39 4.94 19.42
CA SER A 159 -10.17 5.26 18.00
C SER A 159 -9.24 4.26 17.33
N CYS A 160 -9.12 4.25 16.01
CA CYS A 160 -7.98 3.58 15.36
C CYS A 160 -6.68 4.32 15.71
N HIS A 161 -5.51 3.65 15.63
CA HIS A 161 -4.22 4.34 15.77
C HIS A 161 -4.03 5.36 14.63
N ARG A 162 -4.43 4.99 13.40
CA ARG A 162 -4.57 5.91 12.26
C ARG A 162 -5.85 5.59 11.49
N GLY A 163 -6.87 6.44 11.61
CA GLY A 163 -8.18 6.24 10.98
C GLY A 163 -8.24 6.44 9.47
N ARG A 164 -7.39 7.32 8.89
CA ARG A 164 -7.45 7.73 7.46
C ARG A 164 -8.78 8.40 7.06
N SER A 165 -8.83 8.90 5.83
CA SER A 165 -9.95 9.72 5.36
C SER A 165 -11.10 8.85 4.83
N MET A 166 -12.29 9.00 5.42
CA MET A 166 -13.53 8.40 4.93
C MET A 166 -13.90 8.90 3.51
N SER A 167 -13.65 10.17 3.20
CA SER A 167 -13.94 10.73 1.87
C SER A 167 -13.00 10.19 0.80
N ALA A 168 -11.74 9.89 1.15
CA ALA A 168 -10.81 9.21 0.24
C ALA A 168 -11.25 7.76 -0.02
N PHE A 169 -11.68 7.04 1.02
CA PHE A 169 -12.24 5.70 0.86
C PHE A 169 -13.55 5.67 0.09
N ALA A 170 -14.37 6.72 0.13
CA ALA A 170 -15.63 6.74 -0.63
C ALA A 170 -15.43 6.85 -2.16
N ARG A 171 -14.24 7.22 -2.62
CA ARG A 171 -13.94 7.44 -4.03
C ARG A 171 -13.42 6.16 -4.70
N GLU A 172 -13.76 6.01 -5.98
CA GLU A 172 -13.18 4.98 -6.84
C GLU A 172 -11.66 5.17 -6.93
N ARG A 173 -10.91 4.10 -6.73
CA ARG A 173 -9.45 4.13 -6.67
C ARG A 173 -8.84 2.80 -7.08
N ILE A 174 -7.58 2.85 -7.51
CA ILE A 174 -6.81 1.63 -7.75
C ILE A 174 -6.22 1.18 -6.42
N ILE A 175 -6.28 -0.12 -6.12
CA ILE A 175 -5.66 -0.70 -4.93
C ILE A 175 -4.58 -1.71 -5.30
N SER A 176 -3.54 -1.79 -4.48
CA SER A 176 -2.40 -2.69 -4.64
C SER A 176 -2.01 -3.30 -3.29
N GLN A 177 -1.50 -4.53 -3.29
CA GLN A 177 -0.85 -5.10 -2.11
C GLN A 177 0.43 -4.33 -1.78
N GLU A 178 0.78 -4.21 -0.48
CA GLU A 178 2.05 -3.62 -0.02
C GLU A 178 3.24 -4.42 -0.57
N ILE A 179 3.16 -5.76 -0.48
CA ILE A 179 4.20 -6.68 -0.92
C ILE A 179 3.59 -7.60 -1.97
N SER A 180 4.12 -7.59 -3.18
CA SER A 180 3.55 -8.36 -4.29
C SER A 180 4.62 -8.89 -5.24
N LEU A 181 4.36 -10.07 -5.79
CA LEU A 181 5.09 -10.62 -6.93
C LEU A 181 4.37 -10.22 -8.21
N GLY A 182 4.98 -9.32 -8.99
CA GLY A 182 4.31 -8.68 -10.11
C GLY A 182 3.40 -7.53 -9.68
N CYS A 183 2.85 -6.83 -10.67
CA CYS A 183 1.82 -5.84 -10.45
C CYS A 183 0.47 -6.55 -10.27
N ASN A 184 -0.06 -6.54 -9.05
CA ASN A 184 -1.34 -7.13 -8.68
C ASN A 184 -2.30 -6.03 -8.21
N MET A 185 -2.73 -5.20 -9.15
CA MET A 185 -3.63 -4.08 -8.87
C MET A 185 -5.04 -4.34 -9.39
N THR A 186 -6.02 -3.78 -8.71
CA THR A 186 -7.43 -3.82 -9.11
C THR A 186 -8.13 -2.51 -8.76
N LEU A 187 -9.41 -2.38 -9.09
CA LEU A 187 -10.24 -1.25 -8.68
C LEU A 187 -10.97 -1.56 -7.38
N ASP A 188 -11.14 -0.55 -6.55
CA ASP A 188 -12.18 -0.51 -5.54
C ASP A 188 -13.22 0.54 -5.95
N ARG A 189 -14.44 0.05 -6.22
CA ARG A 189 -15.62 0.87 -6.57
C ARG A 189 -16.66 0.94 -5.45
N HIS A 190 -16.43 0.21 -4.36
CA HIS A 190 -17.40 0.00 -3.30
C HIS A 190 -17.05 0.75 -2.01
N GLY A 191 -15.94 1.49 -2.05
CA GLY A 191 -15.44 2.25 -0.92
C GLY A 191 -15.04 1.37 0.26
N LEU A 192 -14.43 0.22 -0.06
CA LEU A 192 -13.92 -0.71 0.93
C LEU A 192 -12.78 -0.08 1.71
N TYR A 193 -12.69 -0.34 3.00
CA TYR A 193 -11.53 0.05 3.77
C TYR A 193 -10.47 -1.03 3.62
N HIS A 194 -9.22 -0.69 3.89
CA HIS A 194 -8.15 -1.68 3.91
C HIS A 194 -7.12 -1.35 5.00
N ASN A 195 -6.38 -2.36 5.43
CA ASN A 195 -5.31 -2.19 6.41
C ASN A 195 -4.01 -1.70 5.76
N THR A 196 -2.91 -1.75 6.50
CA THR A 196 -1.58 -1.31 6.06
C THR A 196 -0.94 -2.17 4.97
N LYS A 197 -1.50 -3.35 4.68
CA LYS A 197 -1.00 -4.29 3.66
C LYS A 197 -1.59 -4.03 2.28
N VAL A 198 -2.40 -2.99 2.15
CA VAL A 198 -2.96 -2.51 0.89
C VAL A 198 -2.72 -1.01 0.80
N TYR A 199 -2.46 -0.54 -0.42
CA TYR A 199 -2.28 0.86 -0.79
C TYR A 199 -3.33 1.28 -1.80
N SER A 200 -3.76 2.53 -1.72
CA SER A 200 -4.74 3.15 -2.61
C SER A 200 -4.09 4.24 -3.45
N LEU A 201 -4.30 4.19 -4.76
CA LEU A 201 -3.92 5.22 -5.72
C LEU A 201 -5.20 5.93 -6.16
N LEU A 202 -5.35 7.17 -5.69
CA LEU A 202 -6.55 7.98 -5.94
C LEU A 202 -6.30 8.92 -7.12
N PRO A 203 -7.04 8.82 -8.23
CA PRO A 203 -6.82 9.70 -9.38
C PRO A 203 -6.98 11.17 -8.99
N ALA A 204 -6.09 12.02 -9.48
CA ALA A 204 -6.21 13.46 -9.27
C ALA A 204 -7.40 14.02 -10.05
N PRO A 205 -8.05 15.11 -9.59
CA PRO A 205 -9.21 15.68 -10.28
C PRO A 205 -8.86 16.21 -11.68
N SER A 206 -7.58 16.52 -11.90
CA SER A 206 -7.02 16.94 -13.19
C SER A 206 -6.81 15.80 -14.19
N THR A 207 -6.87 14.54 -13.74
CA THR A 207 -6.62 13.36 -14.57
C THR A 207 -7.72 13.23 -15.63
N GLN A 208 -7.33 13.24 -16.90
CA GLN A 208 -8.28 13.18 -18.01
C GLN A 208 -8.59 11.74 -18.43
N GLU A 209 -7.59 10.87 -18.32
CA GLU A 209 -7.73 9.48 -18.73
C GLU A 209 -8.55 8.67 -17.73
N SER A 210 -9.27 7.68 -18.24
CA SER A 210 -10.03 6.74 -17.42
C SER A 210 -9.12 6.04 -16.39
N ILE A 211 -9.63 5.81 -15.19
CA ILE A 211 -8.93 5.00 -14.18
C ILE A 211 -8.58 3.59 -14.70
N LEU A 212 -9.37 3.05 -15.64
CA LEU A 212 -9.10 1.77 -16.31
C LEU A 212 -7.86 1.81 -17.22
N TYR A 213 -7.59 2.95 -17.86
CA TYR A 213 -6.37 3.15 -18.65
C TYR A 213 -5.13 3.04 -17.75
N TRP A 214 -5.16 3.72 -16.61
CA TRP A 214 -4.08 3.68 -15.63
C TRP A 214 -3.93 2.30 -14.99
N LEU A 215 -5.03 1.62 -14.67
CA LEU A 215 -5.00 0.24 -14.20
C LEU A 215 -4.33 -0.70 -15.21
N GLY A 216 -4.61 -0.52 -16.51
CA GLY A 216 -3.97 -1.25 -17.60
C GLY A 216 -2.45 -1.05 -17.62
N ILE A 217 -2.00 0.20 -17.55
CA ILE A 217 -0.57 0.55 -17.52
C ILE A 217 0.11 -0.01 -16.27
N LEU A 218 -0.48 0.20 -15.10
CA LEU A 218 0.11 -0.20 -13.81
C LEU A 218 0.26 -1.72 -13.70
N ASN A 219 -0.62 -2.48 -14.35
CA ASN A 219 -0.52 -3.95 -14.42
C ASN A 219 0.27 -4.46 -15.65
N SER A 220 0.86 -3.58 -16.47
CA SER A 220 1.55 -3.99 -17.69
C SER A 220 2.89 -4.70 -17.43
N LYS A 221 3.33 -5.53 -18.39
CA LYS A 221 4.67 -6.14 -18.35
C LYS A 221 5.77 -5.08 -18.35
N LEU A 222 5.52 -3.93 -18.99
CA LEU A 222 6.45 -2.81 -19.05
C LEU A 222 6.58 -2.14 -17.68
N MET A 223 5.48 -1.95 -16.95
CA MET A 223 5.52 -1.44 -15.57
C MET A 223 6.29 -2.39 -14.65
N TRP A 224 6.01 -3.69 -14.73
CA TRP A 224 6.76 -4.67 -13.95
C TRP A 224 8.25 -4.68 -14.30
N TRP A 225 8.59 -4.58 -15.58
CA TRP A 225 9.97 -4.44 -16.03
C TRP A 225 10.62 -3.16 -15.49
N PHE A 226 9.91 -2.03 -15.54
CA PHE A 226 10.39 -0.75 -15.02
C PHE A 226 10.72 -0.85 -13.53
N LEU A 227 9.78 -1.32 -12.71
CA LEU A 227 9.96 -1.49 -11.27
C LEU A 227 11.14 -2.41 -10.94
N LYS A 228 11.36 -3.48 -11.71
CA LYS A 228 12.52 -4.36 -11.53
C LYS A 228 13.87 -3.70 -11.80
N ASN A 229 13.91 -2.66 -12.62
CA ASN A 229 15.16 -1.97 -12.99
C ASN A 229 15.38 -0.69 -12.17
N THR A 230 14.36 -0.16 -11.50
CA THR A 230 14.46 1.11 -10.76
C THR A 230 14.13 1.00 -9.28
N GLY A 231 13.39 -0.03 -8.88
CA GLY A 231 12.84 -0.19 -7.53
C GLY A 231 13.67 -1.09 -6.62
N TYR A 232 13.29 -1.11 -5.34
CA TYR A 232 13.90 -1.96 -4.33
C TYR A 232 13.29 -3.38 -4.36
N VAL A 233 14.11 -4.38 -4.71
CA VAL A 233 13.68 -5.80 -4.76
C VAL A 233 13.81 -6.42 -3.37
N LEU A 234 12.71 -6.96 -2.83
CA LEU A 234 12.74 -7.79 -1.63
C LEU A 234 13.18 -9.22 -1.97
N ARG A 235 13.60 -9.96 -0.94
CA ARG A 235 14.01 -11.37 -1.07
C ARG A 235 12.92 -12.18 -1.79
N GLY A 236 13.32 -12.99 -2.77
CA GLY A 236 12.41 -13.83 -3.55
C GLY A 236 11.74 -13.14 -4.76
N GLY A 237 12.12 -11.90 -5.09
CA GLY A 237 11.59 -11.18 -6.27
C GLY A 237 10.30 -10.40 -6.03
N TYR A 238 9.90 -10.26 -4.77
CA TYR A 238 8.76 -9.43 -4.35
C TYR A 238 9.14 -7.95 -4.35
N PHE A 239 8.17 -7.08 -4.61
CA PHE A 239 8.34 -5.63 -4.58
C PHE A 239 7.48 -5.01 -3.51
N THR A 240 7.98 -3.93 -2.93
CA THR A 240 7.21 -3.10 -2.01
C THR A 240 6.60 -1.94 -2.77
N PHE A 241 5.27 -1.88 -2.85
CA PHE A 241 4.54 -0.77 -3.42
C PHE A 241 4.25 0.24 -2.30
N LYS A 242 5.27 1.02 -1.92
CA LYS A 242 5.17 2.16 -0.99
C LYS A 242 5.29 3.46 -1.76
N THR A 243 4.79 4.54 -1.16
CA THR A 243 4.86 5.91 -1.71
C THR A 243 6.28 6.35 -2.07
N GLU A 244 7.32 5.76 -1.45
CA GLU A 244 8.74 6.03 -1.75
C GLU A 244 9.26 5.31 -3.02
N TYR A 245 8.51 4.31 -3.53
CA TYR A 245 8.94 3.42 -4.62
C TYR A 245 8.05 3.46 -5.88
N LEU A 246 6.94 4.22 -5.84
CA LEU A 246 5.99 4.43 -6.94
C LEU A 246 6.09 5.88 -7.42
#